data_AF-A0A953YGE8-F1
#
_entry.id   AF-A0A953YGE8-F1
#
_cell.length_a   1.000
_cell.length_b   1.000
_cell.length_c   1.000
_cell.angle_alpha   90.00
_cell.angle_beta   90.00
_cell.angle_gamma   90.00
#
_symmetry.space_group_name_H-M   'P 1'
#
loop_
_entity.id
_entity.type
_entity.pdbx_description
1 polymer ?
#
loop_
_entity_poly.entity_id
_entity_poly.type
_entity_poly.pdbx_seq_one_letter_code
_entity_poly.pdbx_strand_id
1 'polypeptide(L)'
;LRTFERLGVKAIPMKADTGPIGGDLSHEFIILADTGESEVFCDKRWLDMDLSRQDISYDDDLEPLYQELTGIYAATDEMHDPANCPIPADELETRRGIEVGHIFYFGDNYSKPLGAVVSMPDGSQAPVQMGSYGIGVSRLVGGIIEASHDEAGIIWPESVAPFPVGLINLRSGDAACDAACADLEAKLTAAGKEPLHDDRDERAGGKFADMDLIGLPWQVIVGPRGLKNGVVELKNRASGEREELSQESALAKLAG
;
A
#
# COMPACT_ATOMS: atom_id res chain seq x y z
N LEU A 1 9.84 -3.08 4.33
CA LEU A 1 8.88 -2.18 5.02
C LEU A 1 8.60 -0.91 4.24
N ARG A 2 9.58 -0.04 3.95
CA ARG A 2 9.39 1.21 3.18
C ARG A 2 8.61 1.05 1.87
N THR A 3 8.79 -0.06 1.14
CA THR A 3 8.00 -0.34 -0.07
C THR A 3 6.52 -0.40 0.24
N PHE A 4 6.10 -1.21 1.21
CA PHE A 4 4.69 -1.40 1.59
C PHE A 4 4.09 -0.13 2.17
N GLU A 5 4.85 0.58 3.00
CA GLU A 5 4.47 1.88 3.55
C GLU A 5 4.17 2.90 2.43
N ARG A 6 5.04 3.00 1.41
CA ARG A 6 4.81 3.86 0.25
C ARG A 6 3.58 3.46 -0.56
N LEU A 7 3.13 2.20 -0.47
CA LEU A 7 1.89 1.71 -1.09
C LEU A 7 0.68 1.92 -0.17
N GLY A 8 0.84 2.58 0.99
CA GLY A 8 -0.23 2.85 1.94
C GLY A 8 -0.68 1.63 2.74
N VAL A 9 0.13 0.56 2.80
CA VAL A 9 -0.21 -0.67 3.53
C VAL A 9 0.83 -1.00 4.59
N LYS A 10 0.32 -1.54 5.70
CA LYS A 10 1.14 -1.97 6.83
C LYS A 10 1.41 -3.46 6.73
N ALA A 11 2.61 -3.82 6.29
CA ALA A 11 3.08 -5.20 6.26
C ALA A 11 4.01 -5.47 7.45
N ILE A 12 3.66 -6.45 8.28
CA ILE A 12 4.43 -6.85 9.46
C ILE A 12 5.46 -7.92 9.03
N PRO A 13 6.76 -7.76 9.36
CA PRO A 13 7.74 -8.81 9.16
C PRO A 13 7.51 -9.91 10.20
N MET A 14 7.22 -11.13 9.76
CA MET A 14 6.94 -12.27 10.60
C MET A 14 7.97 -13.36 10.35
N LYS A 15 8.46 -13.99 11.42
CA LYS A 15 9.33 -15.16 11.29
C LYS A 15 8.55 -16.27 10.58
N ALA A 16 9.15 -16.82 9.53
CA ALA A 16 8.50 -17.80 8.67
C ALA A 16 9.39 -19.04 8.44
N ASP A 17 8.79 -20.12 7.96
CA ASP A 17 9.52 -21.31 7.53
C ASP A 17 10.40 -21.00 6.31
N THR A 18 11.49 -21.75 6.13
CA THR A 18 12.40 -21.56 4.98
C THR A 18 12.00 -22.43 3.79
N GLY A 19 11.10 -23.40 4.01
CA GLY A 19 10.57 -24.29 2.99
C GLY A 19 11.66 -24.98 2.16
N PRO A 20 11.40 -25.27 0.87
CA PRO A 20 12.36 -25.92 0.00
C PRO A 20 13.50 -25.00 -0.47
N ILE A 21 13.40 -23.69 -0.24
CA ILE A 21 14.47 -22.72 -0.55
C ILE A 21 15.65 -22.93 0.41
N GLY A 22 15.35 -23.34 1.64
CA GLY A 22 16.32 -23.65 2.69
C GLY A 22 16.92 -22.40 3.33
N GLY A 23 17.89 -22.62 4.23
CA GLY A 23 18.47 -21.56 5.06
C GLY A 23 17.91 -21.53 6.47
N ASP A 24 18.25 -20.49 7.23
CA ASP A 24 17.91 -20.31 8.65
C ASP A 24 17.37 -18.91 8.99
N LEU A 25 17.39 -17.96 8.05
CA LEU A 25 16.83 -16.63 8.19
C LEU A 25 15.77 -16.39 7.11
N SER A 26 14.51 -16.40 7.54
CA SER A 26 13.33 -16.26 6.69
C SER A 26 12.30 -15.36 7.38
N HIS A 27 11.80 -14.36 6.65
CA HIS A 27 10.69 -13.52 7.09
C HIS A 27 9.69 -13.27 5.96
N GLU A 28 8.42 -13.49 6.28
CA GLU A 28 7.29 -13.08 5.45
C GLU A 28 6.83 -11.68 5.85
N PHE A 29 6.39 -10.89 4.88
CA PHE A 29 5.79 -9.58 5.08
C PHE A 29 4.30 -9.71 4.87
N ILE A 30 3.55 -9.61 5.97
CA ILE A 30 2.14 -9.96 6.00
C ILE A 30 1.28 -8.73 6.30
N ILE A 31 0.27 -8.50 5.46
CA ILE A 31 -0.79 -7.51 5.72
C ILE A 31 -1.88 -8.23 6.52
N LEU A 32 -2.28 -7.70 7.67
CA LEU A 32 -3.37 -8.26 8.45
C LEU A 32 -4.71 -8.06 7.72
N ALA A 33 -5.43 -9.15 7.47
CA ALA A 33 -6.72 -9.15 6.77
C ALA A 33 -7.53 -10.38 7.18
N ASP A 34 -8.82 -10.20 7.50
CA ASP A 34 -9.69 -11.29 7.98
C ASP A 34 -9.88 -12.42 6.95
N THR A 35 -9.71 -12.10 5.66
CA THR A 35 -9.80 -13.03 4.52
C THR A 35 -8.46 -13.69 4.17
N GLY A 36 -7.37 -13.32 4.85
CA GLY A 36 -6.01 -13.76 4.52
C GLY A 36 -5.81 -15.27 4.62
N GLU A 37 -4.92 -15.82 3.82
CA GLU A 37 -4.67 -17.27 3.71
C GLU A 37 -4.09 -17.89 4.99
N SER A 38 -3.24 -17.16 5.70
CA SER A 38 -2.45 -17.68 6.82
C SER A 38 -2.92 -17.11 8.15
N GLU A 39 -3.00 -17.95 9.17
CA GLU A 39 -3.14 -17.51 10.56
C GLU A 39 -1.77 -17.01 11.05
N VAL A 40 -1.77 -15.91 11.78
CA VAL A 40 -0.55 -15.24 12.23
C VAL A 40 -0.67 -14.79 13.68
N PHE A 41 0.49 -14.72 14.33
CA PHE A 41 0.64 -14.46 15.74
C PHE A 41 1.63 -13.32 15.93
N CYS A 42 1.18 -12.18 16.44
CA CYS A 42 2.06 -11.04 16.67
C CYS A 42 1.74 -10.30 17.96
N ASP A 43 2.73 -9.59 18.49
CA ASP A 43 2.55 -8.67 19.60
C ASP A 43 1.70 -7.47 19.16
N LYS A 44 0.72 -7.06 19.99
CA LYS A 44 -0.14 -5.89 19.73
C LYS A 44 0.62 -4.60 19.45
N ARG A 45 1.87 -4.45 19.92
CA ARG A 45 2.75 -3.32 19.56
C ARG A 45 2.86 -3.14 18.06
N TRP A 46 2.80 -4.23 17.28
CA TRP A 46 2.78 -4.14 15.81
C TRP A 46 1.58 -3.39 15.27
N LEU A 47 0.42 -3.37 15.92
CA LEU A 47 -0.80 -2.74 15.41
C LEU A 47 -0.70 -1.22 15.40
N ASP A 48 -0.08 -0.64 16.42
CA ASP A 48 0.04 0.81 16.60
C ASP A 48 1.39 1.38 16.18
N MET A 49 2.39 0.52 15.96
CA MET A 49 3.74 0.99 15.61
C MET A 49 3.74 1.74 14.27
N ASP A 50 4.33 2.94 14.29
CA ASP A 50 4.66 3.68 13.09
C ASP A 50 5.90 3.05 12.45
N LEU A 51 5.73 2.55 11.23
CA LEU A 51 6.80 1.96 10.43
C LEU A 51 7.44 2.98 9.49
N SER A 52 6.97 4.23 9.50
CA SER A 52 7.48 5.27 8.63
C SER A 52 8.91 5.63 8.97
N ARG A 53 9.81 5.38 8.01
CA ARG A 53 11.25 5.68 8.16
C ARG A 53 11.80 6.31 6.90
N GLN A 54 12.16 7.59 7.04
CA GLN A 54 12.70 8.39 5.95
C GLN A 54 14.23 8.45 5.97
N ASP A 55 14.85 8.29 7.14
CA ASP A 55 16.29 8.50 7.36
C ASP A 55 17.09 7.19 7.53
N ILE A 56 17.04 6.31 6.52
CA ILE A 56 17.87 5.09 6.50
C ILE A 56 18.96 5.23 5.44
N SER A 57 20.22 5.19 5.88
CA SER A 57 21.39 5.01 5.03
C SER A 57 21.69 3.51 4.91
N TYR A 58 21.71 2.98 3.69
CA TYR A 58 22.03 1.55 3.46
C TYR A 58 23.52 1.24 3.57
N ASP A 59 24.37 2.27 3.68
CA ASP A 59 25.80 2.13 3.90
C ASP A 59 26.16 2.04 5.40
N ASP A 60 25.19 2.33 6.29
CA ASP A 60 25.38 2.31 7.74
C ASP A 60 25.15 0.90 8.31
N ASP A 61 25.49 0.71 9.59
CA ASP A 61 25.15 -0.52 10.32
C ASP A 61 23.64 -0.62 10.56
N LEU A 62 22.99 -1.57 9.89
CA LEU A 62 21.56 -1.83 9.98
C LEU A 62 21.19 -2.82 11.09
N GLU A 63 22.16 -3.38 11.83
CA GLU A 63 21.89 -4.33 12.92
C GLU A 63 20.97 -3.75 14.00
N PRO A 64 21.10 -2.49 14.45
CA PRO A 64 20.18 -1.92 15.43
C PRO A 64 18.73 -1.89 14.95
N LEU A 65 18.52 -1.58 13.66
CA LEU A 65 17.18 -1.60 13.05
C LEU A 65 16.63 -3.02 12.95
N TYR A 66 17.48 -3.98 12.55
CA TYR A 66 17.09 -5.38 12.50
C TYR A 66 16.66 -5.90 13.89
N GLN A 67 17.45 -5.62 14.93
CA GLN A 67 17.15 -6.03 16.31
C GLN A 67 15.90 -5.33 16.87
N GLU A 68 15.69 -4.06 16.54
CA GLU A 68 14.48 -3.34 16.92
C GLU A 68 13.22 -4.01 16.34
N LEU A 69 13.24 -4.31 15.04
CA LEU A 69 12.10 -4.91 14.35
C LEU A 69 11.89 -6.38 14.76
N THR A 70 12.95 -7.18 14.85
CA THR A 70 12.85 -8.61 15.20
C THR A 70 12.73 -8.88 16.70
N GLY A 71 12.99 -7.87 17.55
CA GLY A 71 12.76 -7.93 18.99
C GLY A 71 11.30 -7.87 19.39
N ILE A 72 10.39 -7.51 18.48
CA ILE A 72 8.94 -7.53 18.71
C ILE A 72 8.39 -8.83 18.11
N TYR A 73 7.70 -9.63 18.92
CA TYR A 73 7.25 -10.96 18.50
C TYR A 73 6.28 -10.89 17.31
N ALA A 74 6.59 -11.62 16.25
CA ALA A 74 5.71 -11.88 15.11
C ALA A 74 6.13 -13.18 14.40
N ALA A 75 5.20 -14.09 14.20
CA ALA A 75 5.44 -15.40 13.61
C ALA A 75 4.24 -15.88 12.78
N THR A 76 4.52 -16.61 11.70
CA THR A 76 3.52 -17.42 11.00
C THR A 76 3.08 -18.61 11.87
N ASP A 77 1.99 -19.28 11.50
CA ASP A 77 1.48 -20.44 12.22
C ASP A 77 2.53 -21.57 12.33
N GLU A 78 3.36 -21.78 11.31
CA GLU A 78 4.41 -22.80 11.37
C GLU A 78 5.52 -22.48 12.37
N MET A 79 5.72 -21.20 12.68
CA MET A 79 6.78 -20.72 13.56
C MET A 79 6.29 -20.32 14.96
N HIS A 80 4.98 -20.34 15.19
CA HIS A 80 4.39 -20.09 16.50
C HIS A 80 4.38 -21.37 17.36
N ASP A 81 4.96 -21.29 18.56
CA ASP A 81 4.85 -22.32 19.59
C ASP A 81 4.02 -21.80 20.77
N PRO A 82 2.75 -22.22 20.90
CA PRO A 82 1.88 -21.78 22.00
C PRO A 82 2.44 -22.10 23.39
N ALA A 83 3.23 -23.17 23.54
CA ALA A 83 3.79 -23.56 24.83
C ALA A 83 4.98 -22.69 25.25
N ASN A 84 5.66 -22.07 24.28
CA ASN A 84 6.86 -21.26 24.48
C ASN A 84 6.73 -19.85 23.89
N CYS A 85 5.51 -19.30 23.85
CA CYS A 85 5.27 -17.94 23.36
C CYS A 85 6.02 -16.93 24.27
N PRO A 86 6.87 -16.05 23.72
CA PRO A 86 7.74 -15.18 24.51
C PRO A 86 7.02 -13.93 25.05
N ILE A 87 5.74 -13.75 24.75
CA ILE A 87 4.92 -12.61 25.17
C ILE A 87 3.69 -13.06 25.98
N PRO A 88 3.14 -12.19 26.86
CA PRO A 88 1.90 -12.47 27.58
C PRO A 88 0.71 -12.73 26.64
N ALA A 89 -0.20 -13.60 27.05
CA ALA A 89 -1.38 -13.97 26.24
C ALA A 89 -2.34 -12.80 25.98
N ASP A 90 -2.37 -11.80 26.84
CA ASP A 90 -3.16 -10.57 26.66
C ASP A 90 -2.49 -9.54 25.74
N GLU A 91 -1.19 -9.69 25.47
CA GLU A 91 -0.44 -8.89 24.48
C GLU A 91 -0.34 -9.58 23.11
N LEU A 92 -0.65 -10.88 23.04
CA LEU A 92 -0.72 -11.65 21.82
C LEU A 92 -1.97 -11.30 21.00
N GLU A 93 -1.77 -11.01 19.73
CA GLU A 93 -2.82 -10.84 18.74
C GLU A 93 -2.78 -12.04 17.77
N THR A 94 -3.93 -12.70 17.60
CA THR A 94 -4.15 -13.73 16.58
C THR A 94 -5.05 -13.17 15.49
N ARG A 95 -4.56 -13.19 14.26
CA ARG A 95 -5.26 -12.68 13.08
C ARG A 95 -5.01 -13.57 11.87
N ARG A 96 -5.69 -13.27 10.78
CA ARG A 96 -5.32 -13.78 9.46
C ARG A 96 -4.57 -12.69 8.70
N GLY A 97 -3.79 -13.10 7.71
CA GLY A 97 -3.05 -12.15 6.88
C GLY A 97 -2.71 -12.67 5.50
N ILE A 98 -2.34 -11.74 4.63
CA ILE A 98 -1.97 -11.95 3.24
C ILE A 98 -0.47 -11.72 3.11
N GLU A 99 0.26 -12.73 2.64
CA GLU A 99 1.71 -12.64 2.43
C GLU A 99 1.99 -11.86 1.14
N VAL A 100 2.63 -10.69 1.26
CA VAL A 100 2.92 -9.79 0.12
C VAL A 100 4.39 -9.73 -0.25
N GLY A 101 5.26 -10.37 0.53
CA GLY A 101 6.66 -10.55 0.19
C GLY A 101 7.37 -11.47 1.16
N HIS A 102 8.52 -11.98 0.74
CA HIS A 102 9.30 -12.96 1.48
C HIS A 102 10.79 -12.74 1.24
N ILE A 103 11.58 -12.76 2.30
CA ILE A 103 13.04 -12.68 2.24
C ILE A 103 13.68 -13.93 2.82
N PHE A 104 14.73 -14.42 2.16
CA PHE A 104 15.47 -15.61 2.56
C PHE A 104 16.96 -15.37 2.50
N TYR A 105 17.69 -15.89 3.48
CA TYR A 105 19.12 -16.18 3.36
C TYR A 105 19.31 -17.70 3.39
N PHE A 106 19.94 -18.22 2.34
CA PHE A 106 20.09 -19.67 2.11
C PHE A 106 21.56 -20.06 1.89
N GLY A 107 22.49 -19.21 2.32
CA GLY A 107 23.92 -19.49 2.32
C GLY A 107 24.45 -19.91 0.95
N ASP A 108 25.10 -21.07 0.90
CA ASP A 108 25.71 -21.63 -0.32
C ASP A 108 24.87 -22.72 -1.00
N ASN A 109 23.58 -22.86 -0.64
CA ASN A 109 22.69 -23.92 -1.14
C ASN A 109 22.67 -24.04 -2.68
N TYR A 110 22.81 -22.91 -3.39
CA TYR A 110 22.87 -22.87 -4.85
C TYR A 110 24.29 -22.71 -5.40
N SER A 111 25.10 -21.86 -4.77
CA SER A 111 26.43 -21.54 -5.28
C SER A 111 27.38 -22.74 -5.24
N LYS A 112 27.29 -23.58 -4.20
CA LYS A 112 28.10 -24.78 -4.05
C LYS A 112 27.83 -25.84 -5.13
N PRO A 113 26.59 -26.30 -5.40
CA PRO A 113 26.33 -27.27 -6.47
C PRO A 113 26.55 -26.71 -7.89
N LEU A 114 26.42 -25.38 -8.08
CA LEU A 114 26.60 -24.74 -9.40
C LEU A 114 28.04 -24.29 -9.67
N GLY A 115 28.95 -24.39 -8.69
CA GLY A 115 30.33 -23.94 -8.82
C GLY A 115 30.49 -22.42 -8.90
N ALA A 116 29.56 -21.65 -8.32
CA ALA A 116 29.64 -20.19 -8.27
C ALA A 116 30.55 -19.75 -7.11
N VAL A 117 31.84 -19.56 -7.42
CA VAL A 117 32.88 -19.23 -6.45
C VAL A 117 33.51 -17.87 -6.73
N VAL A 118 34.08 -17.27 -5.68
CA VAL A 118 34.87 -16.03 -5.74
C VAL A 118 36.24 -16.23 -5.09
N SER A 119 37.23 -15.51 -5.60
CA SER A 119 38.57 -15.43 -4.99
C SER A 119 38.54 -14.59 -3.72
N MET A 120 38.97 -15.17 -2.61
CA MET A 120 39.09 -14.50 -1.32
C MET A 120 40.43 -13.73 -1.21
N PRO A 121 40.58 -12.79 -0.24
CA PRO A 121 41.82 -12.03 -0.05
C PRO A 121 43.06 -12.89 0.22
N ASP A 122 42.89 -14.10 0.76
CA ASP A 122 43.96 -15.08 1.01
C ASP A 122 44.31 -15.94 -0.23
N GLY A 123 43.62 -15.72 -1.35
CA GLY A 123 43.78 -16.47 -2.60
C GLY A 123 42.97 -17.77 -2.68
N SER A 124 42.26 -18.16 -1.61
CA SER A 124 41.35 -19.31 -1.64
C SER A 124 40.09 -19.01 -2.46
N GLN A 125 39.37 -20.08 -2.86
CA GLN A 125 38.06 -19.96 -3.51
C GLN A 125 36.98 -20.29 -2.49
N ALA A 126 35.95 -19.43 -2.40
CA ALA A 126 34.79 -19.68 -1.55
C ALA A 126 33.49 -19.58 -2.37
N PRO A 127 32.49 -20.44 -2.10
CA PRO A 127 31.17 -20.29 -2.72
C PRO A 127 30.50 -19.01 -2.22
N VAL A 128 29.79 -18.34 -3.13
CA VAL A 128 29.07 -17.10 -2.80
C VAL A 128 27.94 -17.38 -1.81
N GLN A 129 27.84 -16.57 -0.77
CA GLN A 129 26.70 -16.58 0.15
C GLN A 129 25.52 -15.82 -0.47
N MET A 130 24.33 -16.39 -0.42
CA MET A 130 23.20 -15.92 -1.22
C MET A 130 21.91 -15.79 -0.39
N GLY A 131 21.05 -14.91 -0.89
CA GLY A 131 19.67 -14.74 -0.42
C GLY A 131 18.76 -14.35 -1.59
N SER A 132 17.46 -14.39 -1.37
CA SER A 132 16.43 -13.94 -2.32
C SER A 132 15.40 -13.06 -1.63
N TYR A 133 14.80 -12.17 -2.40
CA TYR A 133 13.84 -11.19 -1.92
C TYR A 133 12.69 -11.11 -2.95
N GLY A 134 11.52 -11.60 -2.56
CA GLY A 134 10.33 -11.64 -3.41
C GLY A 134 9.29 -10.64 -2.94
N ILE A 135 8.64 -9.95 -3.89
CA ILE A 135 7.44 -9.15 -3.64
C ILE A 135 6.36 -9.60 -4.63
N GLY A 136 5.20 -9.97 -4.12
CA GLY A 136 4.05 -10.37 -4.91
C GLY A 136 3.37 -9.15 -5.55
N VAL A 137 3.92 -8.58 -6.62
CA VAL A 137 3.43 -7.33 -7.24
C VAL A 137 1.95 -7.39 -7.63
N SER A 138 1.51 -8.48 -8.26
CA SER A 138 0.08 -8.65 -8.60
C SER A 138 -0.78 -8.94 -7.38
N ARG A 139 -0.24 -9.66 -6.39
CA ARG A 139 -0.93 -9.96 -5.13
C ARG A 139 -1.16 -8.69 -4.29
N LEU A 140 -0.25 -7.73 -4.35
CA LEU A 140 -0.38 -6.43 -3.66
C LEU A 140 -1.65 -5.68 -4.04
N VAL A 141 -2.14 -5.79 -5.28
CA VAL A 141 -3.41 -5.16 -5.69
C VAL A 141 -4.56 -5.64 -4.81
N GLY A 142 -4.69 -6.95 -4.61
CA GLY A 142 -5.70 -7.53 -3.72
C GLY A 142 -5.42 -7.21 -2.26
N GLY A 143 -4.16 -7.31 -1.82
CA GLY A 143 -3.78 -7.00 -0.43
C GLY A 143 -4.07 -5.55 -0.02
N ILE A 144 -3.91 -4.58 -0.95
CA ILE A 144 -4.27 -3.18 -0.72
C ILE A 144 -5.79 -3.01 -0.63
N ILE A 145 -6.57 -3.64 -1.51
CA ILE A 145 -8.03 -3.55 -1.49
C ILE A 145 -8.60 -4.15 -0.19
N GLU A 146 -8.11 -5.32 0.22
CA GLU A 146 -8.53 -5.96 1.48
C GLU A 146 -8.22 -5.08 2.70
N ALA A 147 -7.09 -4.38 2.69
CA ALA A 147 -6.73 -3.46 3.77
C ALA A 147 -7.47 -2.11 3.72
N SER A 148 -7.95 -1.71 2.54
CA SER A 148 -8.45 -0.35 2.28
C SER A 148 -9.73 -0.37 1.43
N HIS A 149 -10.85 -0.72 2.05
CA HIS A 149 -12.18 -0.67 1.45
C HIS A 149 -13.25 -0.35 2.50
N ASP A 150 -14.45 -0.01 2.02
CA ASP A 150 -15.67 0.09 2.82
C ASP A 150 -16.87 -0.52 2.07
N GLU A 151 -18.08 -0.33 2.59
CA GLU A 151 -19.31 -0.84 1.96
C GLU A 151 -19.59 -0.25 0.57
N ALA A 152 -19.02 0.92 0.23
CA ALA A 152 -19.20 1.58 -1.05
C ALA A 152 -18.16 1.16 -2.10
N GLY A 153 -17.01 0.61 -1.67
CA GLY A 153 -16.02 0.00 -2.55
C GLY A 153 -14.59 0.26 -2.11
N ILE A 154 -13.68 0.36 -3.10
CA ILE A 154 -12.24 0.48 -2.86
C ILE A 154 -11.91 1.86 -2.28
N ILE A 155 -10.84 1.95 -1.48
CA ILE A 155 -10.22 3.20 -1.06
C ILE A 155 -8.73 3.12 -1.43
N TRP A 156 -8.34 3.66 -2.57
CA TRP A 156 -6.94 3.62 -2.98
C TRP A 156 -6.08 4.59 -2.18
N PRO A 157 -4.90 4.17 -1.70
CA PRO A 157 -3.84 5.10 -1.34
C PRO A 157 -3.41 5.92 -2.56
N GLU A 158 -3.11 7.20 -2.37
CA GLU A 158 -2.81 8.12 -3.49
C GLU A 158 -1.66 7.66 -4.38
N SER A 159 -0.66 6.97 -3.81
CA SER A 159 0.54 6.53 -4.51
C SER A 159 0.30 5.39 -5.52
N VAL A 160 -0.84 4.71 -5.44
CA VAL A 160 -1.18 3.53 -6.26
C VAL A 160 -2.54 3.65 -6.95
N ALA A 161 -3.28 4.72 -6.67
CA ALA A 161 -4.55 4.98 -7.33
C ALA A 161 -4.34 5.07 -8.85
N PRO A 162 -5.24 4.46 -9.66
CA PRO A 162 -5.12 4.50 -11.12
C PRO A 162 -5.25 5.93 -11.66
N PHE A 163 -6.02 6.77 -10.97
CA PHE A 163 -6.12 8.20 -11.20
C PHE A 163 -6.17 8.92 -9.83
N PRO A 164 -5.48 10.05 -9.66
CA PRO A 164 -5.51 10.81 -8.40
C PRO A 164 -6.86 11.49 -8.14
N VAL A 165 -7.61 11.81 -9.20
CA VAL A 165 -8.85 12.59 -9.13
C VAL A 165 -9.90 12.01 -10.08
N GLY A 166 -11.13 11.81 -9.60
CA GLY A 166 -12.33 11.62 -10.43
C GLY A 166 -13.03 12.95 -10.67
N LEU A 167 -13.12 13.38 -11.93
CA LEU A 167 -13.82 14.61 -12.32
C LEU A 167 -15.24 14.26 -12.79
N ILE A 168 -16.26 14.63 -12.02
CA ILE A 168 -17.64 14.24 -12.23
C ILE A 168 -18.43 15.41 -12.81
N ASN A 169 -18.88 15.29 -14.07
CA ASN A 169 -19.81 16.22 -14.67
C ASN A 169 -21.27 15.81 -14.36
N LEU A 170 -21.98 16.55 -13.52
CA LEU A 170 -23.37 16.26 -13.16
C LEU A 170 -24.39 16.59 -14.27
N ARG A 171 -23.96 17.30 -15.32
CA ARG A 171 -24.81 17.71 -16.43
C ARG A 171 -24.01 17.73 -17.74
N SER A 172 -23.56 16.56 -18.18
CA SER A 172 -22.92 16.39 -19.48
C SER A 172 -23.77 16.98 -20.61
N GLY A 173 -23.14 17.75 -21.50
CA GLY A 173 -23.82 18.46 -22.59
C GLY A 173 -24.33 19.85 -22.23
N ASP A 174 -24.27 20.25 -20.95
CA ASP A 174 -24.44 21.65 -20.56
C ASP A 174 -23.15 22.42 -20.81
N ALA A 175 -23.22 23.45 -21.67
CA ALA A 175 -22.03 24.17 -22.12
C ALA A 175 -21.18 24.78 -20.98
N ALA A 176 -21.80 25.18 -19.87
CA ALA A 176 -21.06 25.73 -18.74
C ALA A 176 -20.37 24.63 -17.93
N CYS A 177 -21.03 23.49 -17.71
CA CYS A 177 -20.44 22.35 -17.03
C CYS A 177 -19.32 21.73 -17.85
N ASP A 178 -19.53 21.52 -19.15
CA ASP A 178 -18.54 20.94 -20.06
C ASP A 178 -17.29 21.82 -20.15
N ALA A 179 -17.45 23.15 -20.26
CA ALA A 179 -16.34 24.09 -20.28
C ALA A 179 -15.57 24.11 -18.95
N ALA A 180 -16.26 24.07 -17.81
CA ALA A 180 -15.62 24.03 -16.49
C ALA A 180 -14.85 22.74 -16.27
N CYS A 181 -15.40 21.58 -16.67
CA CYS A 181 -14.68 20.31 -16.60
C CYS A 181 -13.44 20.31 -17.49
N ALA A 182 -13.55 20.78 -18.74
CA ALA A 182 -12.40 20.83 -19.65
C ALA A 182 -11.27 21.74 -19.14
N ASP A 183 -11.61 22.87 -18.51
CA ASP A 183 -10.64 23.77 -17.89
C ASP A 183 -9.96 23.13 -16.65
N LEU A 184 -10.74 22.49 -15.77
CA LEU A 184 -10.22 21.75 -14.62
C LEU A 184 -9.32 20.59 -15.04
N GLU A 185 -9.73 19.82 -16.03
CA GLU A 185 -8.96 18.70 -16.59
C GLU A 185 -7.62 19.18 -17.14
N ALA A 186 -7.60 20.25 -17.93
CA ALA A 186 -6.37 20.84 -18.45
C ALA A 186 -5.43 21.32 -17.32
N LYS A 187 -5.98 21.98 -16.30
CA LYS A 187 -5.19 22.51 -15.17
C LYS A 187 -4.65 21.41 -14.26
N LEU A 188 -5.45 20.38 -13.97
CA LEU A 188 -5.03 19.21 -13.20
C LEU A 188 -3.94 18.43 -13.93
N THR A 189 -4.11 18.19 -15.23
CA THR A 189 -3.09 17.54 -16.07
C THR A 189 -1.80 18.36 -16.11
N ALA A 190 -1.89 19.69 -16.25
CA ALA A 190 -0.72 20.57 -16.20
C ALA A 190 0.01 20.53 -14.83
N ALA A 191 -0.71 20.22 -13.75
CA ALA A 191 -0.17 19.99 -12.41
C ALA A 191 0.32 18.54 -12.17
N GLY A 192 0.29 17.66 -13.19
CA GLY A 192 0.69 16.25 -13.06
C GLY A 192 -0.33 15.37 -12.34
N LYS A 193 -1.59 15.83 -12.23
CA LYS A 193 -2.70 15.13 -11.58
C LYS A 193 -3.79 14.75 -12.58
N GLU A 194 -3.43 14.03 -13.63
CA GLU A 194 -4.34 13.63 -14.71
C GLU A 194 -5.63 12.98 -14.15
N PRO A 195 -6.81 13.61 -14.33
CA PRO A 195 -8.04 13.10 -13.74
C PRO A 195 -8.72 12.06 -14.63
N LEU A 196 -9.52 11.18 -14.02
CA LEU A 196 -10.54 10.41 -14.73
C LEU A 196 -11.79 11.26 -14.88
N HIS A 197 -12.07 11.74 -16.08
CA HIS A 197 -13.29 12.50 -16.37
C HIS A 197 -14.48 11.57 -16.64
N ASP A 198 -15.50 11.62 -15.79
CA ASP A 198 -16.81 11.00 -16.04
C ASP A 198 -17.74 11.98 -16.75
N ASP A 199 -17.64 12.00 -18.07
CA ASP A 199 -18.44 12.80 -19.00
C ASP A 199 -19.67 12.05 -19.54
N ARG A 200 -19.93 10.82 -19.07
CA ARG A 200 -21.04 9.97 -19.52
C ARG A 200 -22.40 10.64 -19.33
N ASP A 201 -23.36 10.35 -20.21
CA ASP A 201 -24.77 10.75 -20.03
C ASP A 201 -25.48 9.82 -19.03
N GLU A 202 -25.15 9.98 -17.75
CA GLU A 202 -25.69 9.20 -16.63
C GLU A 202 -26.14 10.13 -15.49
N ARG A 203 -27.09 9.69 -14.68
CA ARG A 203 -27.57 10.40 -13.50
C ARG A 203 -26.47 10.50 -12.45
N ALA A 204 -26.49 11.60 -11.70
CA ALA A 204 -25.56 11.87 -10.60
C ALA A 204 -25.35 10.67 -9.66
N GLY A 205 -26.42 9.98 -9.26
CA GLY A 205 -26.33 8.82 -8.38
C GLY A 205 -25.52 7.65 -8.96
N GLY A 206 -25.63 7.39 -10.27
CA GLY A 206 -24.84 6.36 -10.95
C GLY A 206 -23.36 6.72 -11.00
N LYS A 207 -23.06 7.99 -11.35
CA LYS A 207 -21.68 8.50 -11.35
C LYS A 207 -21.02 8.43 -9.97
N PHE A 208 -21.74 8.80 -8.92
CA PHE A 208 -21.22 8.71 -7.55
C PHE A 208 -20.98 7.27 -7.12
N ALA A 209 -21.90 6.36 -7.42
CA ALA A 209 -21.73 4.94 -7.09
C ALA A 209 -20.50 4.34 -7.79
N ASP A 210 -20.32 4.61 -9.08
CA ASP A 210 -19.17 4.13 -9.84
C ASP A 210 -17.85 4.70 -9.31
N MET A 211 -17.81 6.01 -9.00
CA MET A 211 -16.61 6.68 -8.49
C MET A 211 -16.23 6.25 -7.07
N ASP A 212 -17.22 5.98 -6.22
CA ASP A 212 -17.00 5.41 -4.89
C ASP A 212 -16.53 3.95 -4.98
N LEU A 213 -17.07 3.18 -5.93
CA LEU A 213 -16.71 1.79 -6.16
C LEU A 213 -15.25 1.63 -6.59
N ILE A 214 -14.81 2.41 -7.59
CA ILE A 214 -13.43 2.34 -8.10
C ILE A 214 -12.41 3.00 -7.16
N GLY A 215 -12.87 3.85 -6.23
CA GLY A 215 -12.08 4.26 -5.08
C GLY A 215 -11.02 5.32 -5.31
N LEU A 216 -11.21 6.23 -6.28
CA LEU A 216 -10.23 7.29 -6.53
C LEU A 216 -10.10 8.23 -5.31
N PRO A 217 -8.89 8.66 -4.91
CA PRO A 217 -8.67 9.39 -3.66
C PRO A 217 -9.50 10.66 -3.52
N TRP A 218 -9.66 11.39 -4.62
CA TRP A 218 -10.39 12.66 -4.67
C TRP A 218 -11.47 12.62 -5.75
N GLN A 219 -12.60 13.26 -5.48
CA GLN A 219 -13.64 13.51 -6.48
C GLN A 219 -13.92 15.02 -6.56
N VAL A 220 -13.85 15.58 -7.76
CA VAL A 220 -14.25 16.95 -8.06
C VAL A 220 -15.60 16.90 -8.77
N ILE A 221 -16.61 17.50 -8.17
CA ILE A 221 -18.00 17.41 -8.61
C ILE A 221 -18.41 18.76 -9.18
N VAL A 222 -18.68 18.77 -10.49
CA VAL A 222 -19.08 19.95 -11.24
C VAL A 222 -20.56 19.86 -11.56
N GLY A 223 -21.34 20.85 -11.14
CA GLY A 223 -22.76 20.91 -11.44
C GLY A 223 -23.30 22.32 -11.60
N PRO A 224 -24.47 22.49 -12.26
CA PRO A 224 -24.99 23.82 -12.61
C PRO A 224 -25.24 24.73 -11.40
N ARG A 225 -25.60 24.16 -10.24
CA ARG A 225 -25.85 24.93 -9.01
C ARG A 225 -24.55 25.47 -8.42
N GLY A 226 -23.52 24.64 -8.32
CA GLY A 226 -22.20 25.05 -7.82
C GLY A 226 -21.60 26.13 -8.71
N LEU A 227 -21.62 25.92 -10.03
CA LEU A 227 -21.06 26.88 -11.00
C LEU A 227 -21.75 28.25 -10.94
N LYS A 228 -23.08 28.30 -10.72
CA LYS A 228 -23.80 29.58 -10.50
C LYS A 228 -23.30 30.35 -9.28
N ASN A 229 -22.81 29.63 -8.28
CA ASN A 229 -22.24 30.19 -7.06
C ASN A 229 -20.71 30.35 -7.14
N GLY A 230 -20.09 30.00 -8.28
CA GLY A 230 -18.64 30.05 -8.49
C GLY A 230 -17.85 28.95 -7.76
N VAL A 231 -18.51 27.85 -7.40
CA VAL A 231 -17.89 26.75 -6.62
C VAL A 231 -18.05 25.38 -7.28
N VAL A 232 -17.19 24.46 -6.88
CA VAL A 232 -17.26 23.01 -7.11
C VAL A 232 -17.23 22.31 -5.77
N GLU A 233 -17.76 21.08 -5.71
CA GLU A 233 -17.66 20.26 -4.50
C GLU A 233 -16.46 19.31 -4.62
N LEU A 234 -15.59 19.32 -3.61
CA LEU A 234 -14.48 18.38 -3.49
C LEU A 234 -14.82 17.35 -2.42
N LYS A 235 -14.66 16.07 -2.73
CA LYS A 235 -14.82 14.94 -1.80
C LYS A 235 -13.51 14.19 -1.63
N ASN A 236 -13.14 13.89 -0.39
CA ASN A 236 -12.10 12.90 -0.08
C ASN A 236 -12.74 11.51 0.04
N ARG A 237 -12.25 10.52 -0.71
CA ARG A 237 -12.84 9.16 -0.72
C ARG A 237 -12.63 8.41 0.58
N ALA A 238 -11.50 8.60 1.26
CA ALA A 238 -11.16 7.89 2.48
C ALA A 238 -11.94 8.41 3.70
N SER A 239 -12.04 9.73 3.88
CA SER A 239 -12.78 10.32 5.02
C SER A 239 -14.27 10.54 4.72
N GLY A 240 -14.65 10.58 3.45
CA GLY A 240 -16.01 10.95 3.02
C GLY A 240 -16.34 12.44 3.17
N GLU A 241 -15.40 13.25 3.66
CA GLU A 241 -15.57 14.69 3.84
C GLU A 241 -15.79 15.39 2.50
N ARG A 242 -16.67 16.40 2.53
CA ARG A 242 -17.06 17.21 1.38
C ARG A 242 -16.92 18.68 1.71
N GLU A 243 -16.43 19.45 0.76
CA GLU A 243 -16.28 20.90 0.87
C GLU A 243 -16.66 21.59 -0.44
N GLU A 244 -17.33 22.74 -0.35
CA GLU A 244 -17.56 23.62 -1.50
C GLU A 244 -16.41 24.62 -1.59
N LEU A 245 -15.70 24.61 -2.72
CA LEU A 245 -14.53 25.46 -2.96
C LEU A 245 -14.65 26.18 -4.31
N SER A 246 -13.96 27.31 -4.46
CA SER A 246 -13.71 27.84 -5.80
C SER A 246 -12.89 26.83 -6.60
N GLN A 247 -12.97 26.89 -7.93
CA GLN A 247 -12.16 26.02 -8.80
C GLN A 247 -10.65 26.19 -8.53
N GLU A 248 -10.20 27.42 -8.28
CA GLU A 248 -8.81 27.72 -7.96
C GLU A 248 -8.38 27.09 -6.62
N SER A 249 -9.22 27.18 -5.59
CA SER A 249 -8.92 26.58 -4.28
C SER A 249 -8.93 25.05 -4.33
N ALA A 250 -9.84 24.44 -5.10
CA ALA A 250 -9.85 23.00 -5.31
C ALA A 250 -8.56 22.54 -6.03
N LEU A 251 -8.14 23.25 -7.08
CA LEU A 251 -6.89 22.97 -7.79
C LEU A 251 -5.66 23.10 -6.88
N ALA A 252 -5.58 24.17 -6.09
CA ALA A 252 -4.47 24.37 -5.15
C ALA A 252 -4.36 23.21 -4.15
N LYS A 253 -5.50 22.74 -3.62
CA LYS A 253 -5.53 21.62 -2.69
C LYS A 253 -5.10 20.28 -3.33
N LEU A 254 -5.44 20.07 -4.60
CA LEU A 254 -5.12 18.84 -5.32
C LEU A 254 -3.69 18.81 -5.90
N ALA A 255 -3.14 19.98 -6.25
CA ALA A 255 -1.80 20.09 -6.82
C ALA A 255 -0.68 19.96 -5.77
N GLY A 256 -0.96 20.28 -4.51
CA GLY A 256 0.04 20.31 -3.42
C GLY A 256 0.72 21.67 -3.31
#